data_AF-A0A176RTQ9-F1
#
_entry.id   AF-A0A176RTQ9-F1
#
_cell.length_a   1.000
_cell.length_b   1.000
_cell.length_c   1.000
_cell.angle_alpha   90.00
_cell.angle_beta   90.00
_cell.angle_gamma   90.00
#
_symmetry.space_group_name_H-M   'P 1'
#
loop_
_entity.id
_entity.type
_entity.pdbx_description
1 polymer ?
#
loop_
_entity_poly.entity_id
_entity_poly.type
_entity_poly.pdbx_seq_one_letter_code
_entity_poly.pdbx_strand_id
1 'polypeptide(L)'
;MTSSELIKQLFLSFNNKDNDAFVQAAREYIEREKRKKHTIVAKELEKALYQSATVSNNQRRFKQSLPIPRDTEKGFPLLEIQHFEQDFDSLILSQETKAQLERIIREFKDADILATYNLNYKKKVLLCGKPGTGKTFSAQIISSVLNIPLIYIRFD
;
A
#
# COMPACT_ATOMS: atom_id res chain seq x y z
N MET A 1 11.84 -14.42 -34.60
CA MET A 1 11.01 -15.37 -33.83
C MET A 1 9.63 -15.53 -34.45
N THR A 2 9.10 -16.74 -34.42
CA THR A 2 7.72 -17.01 -34.86
C THR A 2 6.71 -16.65 -33.76
N SER A 3 5.43 -16.45 -34.11
CA SER A 3 4.38 -16.15 -33.12
C SER A 3 4.30 -17.22 -32.03
N SER A 4 4.45 -18.49 -32.43
CA SER A 4 4.43 -19.66 -31.54
C SER A 4 5.58 -19.63 -30.52
N GLU A 5 6.73 -19.10 -30.90
CA GLU A 5 7.92 -19.06 -30.07
C GLU A 5 7.83 -17.98 -28.97
N LEU A 6 7.30 -16.80 -29.31
CA LEU A 6 7.03 -15.74 -28.34
C LEU A 6 5.97 -16.17 -27.32
N ILE A 7 4.91 -16.84 -27.77
CA ILE A 7 3.88 -17.39 -26.87
C ILE A 7 4.48 -18.42 -25.91
N LYS A 8 5.33 -19.33 -26.42
CA LYS A 8 6.05 -20.30 -25.57
C LYS A 8 6.93 -19.61 -24.53
N GLN A 9 7.70 -18.59 -24.93
CA GLN A 9 8.53 -17.82 -24.00
C GLN A 9 7.69 -17.09 -22.93
N LEU A 10 6.50 -16.60 -23.29
CA LEU A 10 5.57 -15.94 -22.37
C LEU A 10 5.09 -16.90 -21.27
N PHE A 11 4.74 -18.14 -21.64
CA PHE A 11 4.35 -19.17 -20.67
C PHE A 11 5.52 -19.67 -19.82
N LEU A 12 6.72 -19.82 -20.41
CA LEU A 12 7.92 -20.25 -19.69
C LEU A 12 8.39 -19.21 -18.67
N SER A 13 8.41 -17.92 -19.06
CA SER A 13 8.79 -16.81 -18.16
C SER A 13 7.79 -16.65 -17.01
N PHE A 14 6.50 -16.83 -17.26
CA PHE A 14 5.48 -16.84 -16.21
C PHE A 14 5.70 -17.98 -15.19
N ASN A 15 5.99 -19.20 -15.65
CA ASN A 15 6.26 -20.34 -14.77
C ASN A 15 7.53 -20.13 -13.93
N ASN A 16 8.54 -19.47 -14.50
CA ASN A 16 9.80 -19.18 -13.84
C ASN A 16 9.77 -17.92 -12.95
N LYS A 17 8.63 -17.20 -12.86
CA LYS A 17 8.47 -15.92 -12.14
C LYS A 17 9.43 -14.81 -12.59
N ASP A 18 9.94 -14.89 -13.81
CA ASP A 18 10.81 -13.88 -14.40
C ASP A 18 9.96 -12.81 -15.10
N ASN A 19 9.71 -11.71 -14.38
CA ASN A 19 8.86 -10.63 -14.87
C ASN A 19 9.50 -9.83 -16.00
N ASP A 20 10.84 -9.72 -16.03
CA ASP A 20 11.54 -8.92 -17.04
C ASP A 20 11.50 -9.64 -18.39
N ALA A 21 11.79 -10.95 -18.38
CA ALA A 21 11.67 -11.79 -19.58
C ALA A 21 10.22 -11.85 -20.09
N PHE A 22 9.23 -11.89 -19.19
CA PHE A 22 7.81 -11.88 -19.55
C PHE A 22 7.41 -10.57 -20.25
N VAL A 23 7.78 -9.42 -19.67
CA VAL A 23 7.46 -8.09 -20.23
C VAL A 23 8.15 -7.89 -21.58
N GLN A 24 9.38 -8.37 -21.74
CA GLN A 24 10.11 -8.29 -23.00
C GLN A 24 9.44 -9.12 -24.10
N ALA A 25 9.09 -10.38 -23.83
CA ALA A 25 8.40 -11.24 -24.79
C ALA A 25 6.99 -10.70 -25.16
N ALA A 26 6.26 -10.16 -24.18
CA ALA A 26 4.95 -9.54 -24.40
C ALA A 26 5.04 -8.28 -25.27
N ARG A 27 6.05 -7.43 -25.06
CA ARG A 27 6.29 -6.23 -25.89
C ARG A 27 6.63 -6.60 -27.33
N GLU A 28 7.50 -7.58 -27.53
CA GLU A 28 7.87 -8.04 -28.87
C GLU A 28 6.64 -8.63 -29.62
N TYR A 29 5.77 -9.34 -28.90
CA TYR A 29 4.51 -9.83 -29.45
C TYR A 29 3.56 -8.69 -29.85
N ILE A 30 3.40 -7.68 -29.01
CA ILE A 30 2.56 -6.49 -29.29
C ILE A 30 3.08 -5.72 -30.50
N GLU A 31 4.38 -5.47 -30.61
CA GLU A 31 4.96 -4.79 -31.77
C GLU A 31 4.71 -5.55 -33.07
N ARG A 32 4.77 -6.89 -33.02
CA ARG A 32 4.50 -7.73 -34.17
C ARG A 32 3.04 -7.62 -34.62
N GLU A 33 2.08 -7.60 -33.69
CA GLU A 33 0.67 -7.42 -34.01
C GLU A 33 0.38 -5.98 -34.52
N LYS A 34 1.11 -4.96 -34.03
CA LYS A 34 1.10 -3.61 -34.62
C LYS A 34 1.58 -3.61 -36.07
N ARG A 35 2.67 -4.32 -36.39
CA ARG A 35 3.21 -4.45 -37.76
C ARG A 35 2.26 -5.15 -38.73
N LYS A 36 1.42 -6.06 -38.24
CA LYS A 36 0.36 -6.73 -39.03
C LYS A 36 -0.92 -5.88 -39.20
N LYS A 37 -0.93 -4.62 -38.74
CA LYS A 37 -2.10 -3.72 -38.72
C LYS A 37 -3.24 -4.18 -37.80
N HIS A 38 -2.99 -5.10 -36.87
CA HIS A 38 -3.95 -5.48 -35.84
C HIS A 38 -3.92 -4.47 -34.68
N THR A 39 -4.26 -3.22 -34.97
CA THR A 39 -4.11 -2.09 -34.04
C THR A 39 -5.04 -2.19 -32.83
N ILE A 40 -6.24 -2.75 -32.99
CA ILE A 40 -7.21 -2.95 -31.90
C ILE A 40 -6.67 -3.97 -30.90
N VAL A 41 -6.28 -5.16 -31.39
CA VAL A 41 -5.73 -6.25 -30.56
C VAL A 41 -4.44 -5.82 -29.89
N ALA A 42 -3.54 -5.13 -30.60
CA ALA A 42 -2.30 -4.62 -30.01
C ALA A 42 -2.56 -3.63 -28.87
N LYS A 43 -3.56 -2.74 -29.02
CA LYS A 43 -3.93 -1.77 -27.99
C LYS A 43 -4.57 -2.45 -26.78
N GLU A 44 -5.37 -3.49 -26.99
CA GLU A 44 -5.94 -4.30 -25.90
C GLU A 44 -4.87 -5.09 -25.14
N LEU A 45 -3.91 -5.69 -25.85
CA LEU A 45 -2.79 -6.41 -25.23
C LEU A 45 -1.85 -5.48 -24.47
N GLU A 46 -1.57 -4.30 -25.03
CA GLU A 46 -0.80 -3.25 -24.36
C GLU A 46 -1.52 -2.77 -23.10
N LYS A 47 -2.84 -2.56 -23.20
CA LYS A 47 -3.66 -2.26 -22.03
C LYS A 47 -3.57 -3.41 -21.02
N ALA A 48 -3.74 -4.67 -21.40
CA ALA A 48 -3.68 -5.81 -20.48
C ALA A 48 -2.31 -5.96 -19.78
N LEU A 49 -1.21 -5.73 -20.51
CA LEU A 49 0.15 -5.79 -19.97
C LEU A 49 0.39 -4.71 -18.89
N TYR A 50 -0.11 -3.50 -19.10
CA TYR A 50 0.07 -2.38 -18.17
C TYR A 50 -1.09 -2.20 -17.17
N GLN A 51 -2.24 -2.81 -17.41
CA GLN A 51 -3.43 -2.75 -16.55
C GLN A 51 -3.28 -3.65 -15.32
N SER A 52 -2.54 -4.76 -15.39
CA SER A 52 -2.21 -5.55 -14.20
C SER A 52 -1.22 -4.87 -13.25
N ALA A 53 -0.41 -3.91 -13.72
CA ALA A 53 0.38 -3.05 -12.84
C ALA A 53 -0.49 -2.01 -12.08
N THR A 54 -1.75 -1.84 -12.47
CA THR A 54 -2.69 -0.89 -11.85
C THR A 54 -3.89 -1.54 -11.17
N VAL A 55 -4.18 -2.83 -11.40
CA VAL A 55 -5.44 -3.47 -10.95
C VAL A 55 -5.27 -4.69 -10.03
N SER A 56 -4.06 -5.15 -9.73
CA SER A 56 -3.87 -6.20 -8.70
C SER A 56 -3.43 -5.64 -7.34
N ASN A 57 -4.35 -4.94 -6.66
CA ASN A 57 -4.61 -5.17 -5.22
C ASN A 57 -5.75 -4.26 -4.77
N ASN A 58 -6.94 -4.85 -4.67
CA ASN A 58 -8.06 -4.34 -3.86
C ASN A 58 -7.83 -4.57 -2.35
N GLN A 59 -6.57 -4.73 -1.95
CA GLN A 59 -6.06 -4.49 -0.61
C GLN A 59 -5.31 -3.17 -0.71
N ARG A 60 -5.52 -2.23 0.22
CA ARG A 60 -4.76 -0.98 0.33
C ARG A 60 -3.28 -1.26 0.69
N ARG A 61 -2.56 -2.03 -0.11
CA ARG A 61 -1.11 -2.08 -0.10
C ARG A 61 -0.66 -0.78 -0.73
N PHE A 62 -0.30 0.16 0.14
CA PHE A 62 0.61 1.24 -0.21
C PHE A 62 1.66 0.68 -1.19
N LYS A 63 1.74 1.30 -2.37
CA LYS A 63 2.66 0.89 -3.44
C LYS A 63 4.05 0.70 -2.84
N GLN A 64 4.50 -0.56 -2.73
CA GLN A 64 5.87 -0.91 -2.34
C GLN A 64 6.93 -0.36 -3.32
N SER A 65 6.51 0.28 -4.42
CA SER A 65 7.37 0.80 -5.48
C SER A 65 7.41 2.33 -5.57
N LEU A 66 6.73 3.08 -4.69
CA LEU A 66 7.04 4.50 -4.57
C LEU A 66 8.34 4.57 -3.77
N PRO A 67 9.44 5.11 -4.34
CA PRO A 67 10.63 5.37 -3.53
C PRO A 67 10.17 6.28 -2.41
N ILE A 68 10.32 5.81 -1.17
CA ILE A 68 10.12 6.61 0.02
C ILE A 68 10.83 7.94 -0.23
N PRO A 69 10.15 9.10 -0.11
CA PRO A 69 10.79 10.39 -0.30
C PRO A 69 12.10 10.42 0.48
N ARG A 70 13.22 10.64 -0.21
CA ARG A 70 14.54 10.71 0.40
C ARG A 70 14.95 12.17 0.50
N ASP A 71 15.64 12.50 1.58
CA ASP A 71 16.29 13.81 1.72
C ASP A 71 17.25 14.04 0.53
N THR A 72 17.12 15.18 -0.12
CA THR A 72 17.97 15.60 -1.26
C THR A 72 19.42 15.83 -0.87
N GLU A 73 19.71 16.06 0.42
CA GLU A 73 21.07 16.33 0.91
C GLU A 73 21.75 15.08 1.49
N LYS A 74 21.02 14.27 2.25
CA LYS A 74 21.59 13.12 3.00
C LYS A 74 21.11 11.74 2.53
N GLY A 75 20.09 11.66 1.67
CA GLY A 75 19.59 10.39 1.11
C GLY A 75 18.83 9.50 2.11
N PHE A 76 18.53 9.97 3.32
CA PHE A 76 17.77 9.21 4.31
C PHE A 76 16.29 9.07 3.89
N PRO A 77 15.66 7.90 4.11
CA PRO A 77 14.22 7.74 3.93
C PRO A 77 13.48 8.61 4.94
N LEU A 78 12.71 9.60 4.44
CA LEU A 78 11.94 10.54 5.28
C LEU A 78 10.75 9.89 5.99
N LEU A 79 10.43 8.65 5.62
CA LEU A 79 9.21 7.97 6.02
C LEU A 79 9.46 6.47 6.14
N GLU A 80 9.06 5.88 7.26
CA GLU A 80 9.14 4.45 7.50
C GLU A 80 7.72 3.90 7.65
N ILE A 81 7.40 2.84 6.91
CA ILE A 81 6.08 2.19 6.96
C ILE A 81 6.23 0.86 7.68
N GLN A 82 5.51 0.68 8.78
CA GLN A 82 5.52 -0.53 9.58
C GLN A 82 4.10 -1.08 9.78
N HIS A 83 3.99 -2.39 9.89
CA HIS A 83 2.74 -3.08 10.24
C HIS A 83 2.95 -3.74 11.61
N PHE A 84 1.91 -3.69 12.44
CA PHE A 84 1.94 -4.23 13.78
C PHE A 84 0.73 -5.13 13.99
N GLU A 85 0.94 -6.21 14.73
CA GLU A 85 -0.09 -7.11 15.22
C GLU A 85 0.04 -7.16 16.74
N GLN A 86 -0.56 -6.18 17.39
CA GLN A 86 -0.59 -6.07 18.85
C GLN A 86 -2.01 -5.96 19.37
N ASP A 87 -2.26 -6.62 20.50
CA ASP A 87 -3.55 -6.62 21.15
C ASP A 87 -3.74 -5.36 22.00
N PHE A 88 -4.97 -4.84 22.01
CA PHE A 88 -5.31 -3.67 22.81
C PHE A 88 -5.13 -3.91 24.32
N ASP A 89 -5.30 -5.15 24.77
CA ASP A 89 -5.14 -5.54 26.17
C ASP A 89 -3.69 -5.47 26.67
N SER A 90 -2.72 -5.40 25.76
CA SER A 90 -1.31 -5.15 26.12
C SER A 90 -1.07 -3.70 26.58
N LEU A 91 -2.02 -2.78 26.34
CA LEU A 91 -1.93 -1.37 26.71
C LEU A 91 -2.57 -1.10 28.08
N ILE A 92 -1.72 -0.99 29.10
CA ILE A 92 -2.18 -0.66 30.45
C ILE A 92 -2.35 0.87 30.57
N LEU A 93 -3.60 1.32 30.67
CA LEU A 93 -3.98 2.74 30.81
C LEU A 93 -4.93 2.93 31.98
N SER A 94 -5.03 4.18 32.46
CA SER A 94 -6.16 4.57 33.31
C SER A 94 -7.48 4.42 32.53
N GLN A 95 -8.59 4.17 33.25
CA GLN A 95 -9.89 4.00 32.60
C GLN A 95 -10.30 5.21 31.75
N GLU A 96 -9.99 6.43 32.21
CA GLU A 96 -10.29 7.65 31.49
C GLU A 96 -9.55 7.72 30.14
N THR A 97 -8.23 7.46 30.15
CA THR A 97 -7.43 7.48 28.92
C THR A 97 -7.80 6.33 27.98
N LYS A 98 -8.11 5.14 28.52
CA LYS A 98 -8.61 4.01 27.75
C LYS A 98 -9.91 4.36 27.02
N ALA A 99 -10.88 4.94 27.72
CA ALA A 99 -12.15 5.35 27.14
C ALA A 99 -11.99 6.42 26.04
N GLN A 100 -11.09 7.38 26.23
CA GLN A 100 -10.76 8.38 25.20
C GLN A 100 -10.15 7.74 23.96
N LEU A 101 -9.23 6.79 24.13
CA LEU A 101 -8.57 6.08 23.03
C LEU A 101 -9.56 5.21 22.24
N GLU A 102 -10.37 4.42 22.93
CA GLU A 102 -11.44 3.61 22.33
C GLU A 102 -12.46 4.47 21.58
N ARG A 103 -12.77 5.66 22.08
CA ARG A 103 -13.63 6.61 21.37
C ARG A 103 -13.00 7.06 20.06
N ILE A 104 -11.71 7.41 20.05
CA ILE A 104 -11.00 7.79 18.81
C ILE A 104 -11.03 6.65 17.79
N ILE A 105 -10.74 5.42 18.23
CA ILE A 105 -10.75 4.23 17.36
C ILE A 105 -12.15 4.00 16.77
N ARG A 106 -13.21 4.10 17.58
CA ARG A 106 -14.60 3.95 17.11
C ARG A 106 -14.99 5.05 16.13
N GLU A 107 -14.75 6.31 16.47
CA GLU A 107 -15.05 7.44 15.58
C GLU A 107 -14.32 7.32 14.23
N PHE A 108 -13.12 6.75 14.22
CA PHE A 108 -12.39 6.48 12.97
C PHE A 108 -13.00 5.33 12.16
N LYS A 109 -13.43 4.23 12.81
CA LYS A 109 -14.10 3.10 12.14
C LYS A 109 -15.45 3.51 11.53
N ASP A 110 -16.20 4.33 12.26
CA ASP A 110 -17.53 4.80 11.87
C ASP A 110 -17.51 6.12 11.10
N ALA A 111 -16.35 6.49 10.52
CA ALA A 111 -16.17 7.74 9.81
C ALA A 111 -17.20 7.94 8.68
N ASP A 112 -17.53 6.87 7.97
CA ASP A 112 -18.53 6.90 6.89
C ASP A 112 -19.94 7.19 7.42
N ILE A 113 -20.30 6.60 8.56
CA ILE A 113 -21.59 6.85 9.22
C ILE A 113 -21.65 8.30 9.70
N LEU A 114 -20.62 8.78 10.38
CA LEU A 114 -20.55 10.17 10.85
C LEU A 114 -20.68 11.16 9.68
N ALA A 115 -20.08 10.86 8.54
CA ALA A 115 -20.19 11.69 7.34
C ALA A 115 -21.63 11.79 6.81
N THR A 116 -22.45 10.73 6.93
CA THR A 116 -23.88 10.80 6.53
C THR A 116 -24.70 11.78 7.37
N TYR A 117 -24.26 12.07 8.59
CA TYR A 117 -24.86 13.06 9.50
C TYR A 117 -24.11 14.41 9.49
N ASN A 118 -23.22 14.65 8.52
CA ASN A 118 -22.35 15.83 8.47
C ASN A 118 -21.48 16.03 9.73
N LEU A 119 -21.16 14.96 10.45
CA LEU A 119 -20.29 14.98 11.62
C LEU A 119 -18.85 14.64 11.23
N ASN A 120 -17.90 15.30 11.90
CA ASN A 120 -16.47 15.05 11.72
C ASN A 120 -15.90 14.26 12.91
N TYR A 121 -15.15 13.21 12.61
CA TYR A 121 -14.36 12.47 13.60
C TYR A 121 -13.03 13.16 13.91
N LYS A 122 -12.37 12.74 15.00
CA LYS A 122 -11.03 13.22 15.36
C LYS A 122 -9.96 12.75 14.37
N LYS A 123 -9.40 13.69 13.60
CA LYS A 123 -8.35 13.42 12.60
C LYS A 123 -6.92 13.59 13.12
N LYS A 124 -6.75 14.32 14.22
CA LYS A 124 -5.44 14.67 14.81
C LYS A 124 -5.50 14.42 16.30
N VAL A 125 -4.50 13.69 16.81
CA VAL A 125 -4.38 13.34 18.22
C VAL A 125 -2.95 13.60 18.66
N LEU A 126 -2.79 14.28 19.79
CA LEU A 126 -1.49 14.51 20.42
C LEU A 126 -1.41 13.64 21.68
N LEU A 127 -0.39 12.77 21.74
CA LEU A 127 -0.12 11.94 22.91
C LEU A 127 0.98 12.61 23.74
N CYS A 128 0.66 13.02 24.97
CA CYS A 128 1.57 13.73 25.87
C CYS A 128 1.96 12.87 27.09
N GLY A 129 3.19 13.04 27.59
CA GLY A 129 3.65 12.43 28.84
C GLY A 129 5.17 12.35 28.93
N LYS A 130 5.70 11.81 30.02
CA LYS A 130 7.15 11.54 30.19
C LYS A 130 7.69 10.50 29.18
N PRO A 131 8.99 10.46 28.88
CA PRO A 131 9.55 9.37 28.07
C PRO A 131 9.22 8.00 28.71
N GLY A 132 8.91 7.00 27.89
CA GLY A 132 8.56 5.65 28.37
C GLY A 132 7.10 5.42 28.77
N THR A 133 6.21 6.41 28.72
CA THR A 133 4.78 6.22 29.07
C THR A 133 3.93 5.61 27.93
N GLY A 134 4.54 4.84 27.02
CA GLY A 134 3.79 4.12 25.99
C GLY A 134 3.20 4.94 24.85
N LYS A 135 3.53 6.23 24.65
CA LYS A 135 2.97 7.05 23.54
C LYS A 135 3.11 6.40 22.16
N THR A 136 4.34 5.99 21.82
CA THR A 136 4.61 5.31 20.55
C THR A 136 3.91 3.96 20.48
N PHE A 137 3.87 3.24 21.59
CA PHE A 137 3.21 1.95 21.72
C PHE A 137 1.69 2.07 21.52
N SER A 138 1.05 3.10 22.07
CA SER A 138 -0.37 3.40 21.82
C SER A 138 -0.64 3.61 20.33
N ALA A 139 0.24 4.29 19.60
CA ALA A 139 0.09 4.46 18.15
C ALA A 139 0.18 3.11 17.39
N GLN A 140 1.10 2.23 17.80
CA GLN A 140 1.24 0.86 17.24
C GLN A 140 -0.02 0.02 17.47
N ILE A 141 -0.60 0.13 18.66
CA ILE A 141 -1.83 -0.60 19.00
C ILE A 141 -3.03 -0.05 18.23
N ILE A 142 -3.16 1.28 18.11
CA ILE A 142 -4.21 1.89 17.29
C ILE A 142 -4.11 1.40 15.84
N SER A 143 -2.92 1.36 15.25
CA SER A 143 -2.73 0.86 13.88
C SER A 143 -3.06 -0.63 13.76
N SER A 144 -2.73 -1.43 14.78
CA SER A 144 -3.06 -2.86 14.84
C SER A 144 -4.58 -3.09 14.88
N VAL A 145 -5.29 -2.39 15.78
CA VAL A 145 -6.75 -2.51 15.97
C VAL A 145 -7.56 -2.03 14.75
N LEU A 146 -7.00 -1.08 14.01
CA LEU A 146 -7.57 -0.58 12.76
C LEU A 146 -7.12 -1.39 11.53
N ASN A 147 -6.17 -2.31 11.70
CA ASN A 147 -5.54 -3.09 10.63
C ASN A 147 -5.03 -2.20 9.48
N ILE A 148 -4.32 -1.13 9.83
CA ILE A 148 -3.72 -0.17 8.91
C ILE A 148 -2.21 -0.06 9.15
N PRO A 149 -1.41 0.28 8.12
CA PRO A 149 0.00 0.57 8.32
C PRO A 149 0.20 1.80 9.20
N LEU A 150 1.22 1.76 10.07
CA LEU A 150 1.72 2.91 10.80
C LEU A 150 2.88 3.54 10.03
N ILE A 151 2.79 4.86 9.88
CA ILE A 151 3.78 5.67 9.17
C ILE A 151 4.57 6.48 10.19
N TYR A 152 5.87 6.26 10.26
CA TYR A 152 6.80 7.06 11.05
C TYR A 152 7.46 8.11 10.18
N ILE A 153 7.47 9.35 10.66
CA ILE A 153 8.20 10.47 10.08
C ILE A 153 9.13 10.97 11.18
N ARG A 154 10.43 11.02 10.89
CA ARG A 154 11.45 11.58 11.79
C ARG A 154 12.08 12.78 11.08
N PHE A 155 12.20 13.89 11.79
CA PHE A 155 12.77 15.15 11.27
C PHE A 155 14.20 15.36 11.80
N ASP A 156 14.96 14.28 11.98
CA ASP A 156 16.32 14.28 12.54
C ASP A 156 17.38 14.22 11.43
#